data_AF-F9UEZ4-F1
#
_entry.id   AF-F9UEZ4-F1
#
_cell.length_a   1.000
_cell.length_b   1.000
_cell.length_c   1.000
_cell.angle_alpha   90.00
_cell.angle_beta   90.00
_cell.angle_gamma   90.00
#
_symmetry.space_group_name_H-M   'P 1'
#
loop_
_entity.id
_entity.type
_entity.pdbx_description
1 polymer ?
#
loop_
_entity_poly.entity_id
_entity_poly.type
_entity_poly.pdbx_seq_one_letter_code
_entity_poly.pdbx_strand_id
1 'polypeptide(L)'
;MSTTSDRPDFRPDLQGLRAIAILLVVFAHANVPYAQGGFIGVDVFFVLSGYLISGLLIRELRQTGRIRFLRFYARRLKRLLPALAAMLVVGRAAALWLLSDLEARAQLASAPFAAAWTSNL
;
A
#
# COMPACT_ATOMS: atom_id res chain seq x y z
N MET A 1 -31.67 28.23 1.63
CA MET A 1 -30.39 28.16 0.89
C MET A 1 -29.36 27.48 1.78
N SER A 2 -29.33 26.14 1.82
CA SER A 2 -28.42 25.39 2.70
C SER A 2 -27.09 25.14 2.01
N THR A 3 -26.02 25.75 2.52
CA THR A 3 -24.63 25.45 2.16
C THR A 3 -24.24 24.13 2.81
N THR A 4 -24.45 23.01 2.13
CA THR A 4 -23.90 21.71 2.56
C THR A 4 -22.38 21.78 2.48
N SER A 5 -21.73 21.82 3.65
CA SER A 5 -20.29 21.76 3.80
C SER A 5 -19.74 20.54 3.05
N ASP A 6 -18.87 20.77 2.07
CA ASP A 6 -18.19 19.72 1.29
C ASP A 6 -17.12 19.04 2.17
N ARG A 7 -17.57 18.23 3.13
CA ARG A 7 -16.65 17.40 3.94
C ARG A 7 -16.01 16.37 3.01
N PRO A 8 -14.70 16.12 3.11
CA PRO A 8 -14.08 15.03 2.38
C PRO A 8 -14.84 13.76 2.77
N ASP A 9 -15.43 13.11 1.76
CA ASP A 9 -16.33 11.97 1.93
C ASP A 9 -15.49 10.77 2.38
N PHE A 10 -15.25 10.71 3.69
CA PHE A 10 -14.50 9.65 4.35
C PHE A 10 -15.43 8.44 4.39
N ARG A 11 -15.12 7.43 3.57
CA ARG A 11 -15.90 6.20 3.46
C ARG A 11 -15.27 5.10 4.35
N PRO A 12 -15.63 5.02 5.65
CA PRO A 12 -15.02 4.08 6.59
C PRO A 12 -15.33 2.63 6.22
N ASP A 13 -16.47 2.38 5.58
CA ASP A 13 -16.88 1.09 5.01
C ASP A 13 -15.83 0.54 4.04
N LEU A 14 -15.39 1.35 3.08
CA LEU A 14 -14.38 0.94 2.10
C LEU A 14 -12.99 0.75 2.73
N GLN A 15 -12.67 1.53 3.76
CA GLN A 15 -11.40 1.40 4.47
C GLN A 15 -11.38 0.14 5.34
N GLY A 16 -12.49 -0.18 6.02
CA GLY A 16 -12.66 -1.40 6.78
C GLY A 16 -12.55 -2.63 5.89
N LEU A 17 -13.20 -2.64 4.73
CA LEU A 17 -13.11 -3.75 3.79
C LEU A 17 -11.69 -3.94 3.24
N ARG A 18 -10.96 -2.83 2.98
CA ARG A 18 -9.53 -2.90 2.62
C ARG A 18 -8.66 -3.45 3.74
N ALA A 19 -8.96 -3.12 5.00
CA ALA A 19 -8.24 -3.67 6.15
C ALA A 19 -8.46 -5.19 6.27
N ILE A 20 -9.69 -5.66 6.12
CA ILE A 20 -10.02 -7.09 6.08
C ILE A 20 -9.27 -7.78 4.94
N ALA A 21 -9.26 -7.17 3.75
CA ALA A 21 -8.54 -7.70 2.59
C ALA A 21 -7.04 -7.86 2.86
N ILE A 22 -6.40 -6.87 3.51
CA ILE A 22 -4.99 -6.97 3.94
C ILE A 22 -4.79 -8.10 4.96
N LEU A 23 -5.69 -8.24 5.95
CA LEU A 23 -5.58 -9.30 6.96
C LEU A 23 -5.62 -10.70 6.34
N LEU A 24 -6.48 -10.92 5.34
CA LEU A 24 -6.50 -12.18 4.59
C LEU A 24 -5.15 -12.48 3.91
N VAL A 25 -4.52 -11.46 3.32
CA VAL A 25 -3.19 -11.60 2.69
C VAL A 25 -2.12 -11.93 3.73
N VAL A 26 -2.13 -11.24 4.87
CA VAL A 26 -1.18 -11.47 5.96
C VAL A 26 -1.32 -12.88 6.54
N PHE A 27 -2.55 -13.34 6.79
CA PHE A 27 -2.79 -14.69 7.31
C PHE A 27 -2.39 -15.79 6.33
N ALA A 28 -2.57 -15.56 5.02
CA ALA A 28 -2.08 -16.48 4.02
C ALA A 28 -0.54 -16.59 4.03
N HIS A 29 0.18 -15.46 4.13
CA HIS A 29 1.64 -15.47 4.21
C HIS A 29 2.17 -16.02 5.54
N ALA A 30 1.40 -15.89 6.62
CA ALA A 30 1.73 -16.45 7.92
C ALA A 30 1.42 -17.96 8.04
N ASN A 31 0.98 -18.61 6.96
CA ASN A 31 0.62 -20.03 6.92
C ASN A 31 -0.46 -20.44 7.95
N VAL A 32 -1.40 -19.54 8.24
CA VAL A 32 -2.52 -19.85 9.15
C VAL A 32 -3.42 -20.92 8.51
N PRO A 33 -3.81 -21.98 9.25
CA PRO A 33 -4.75 -22.97 8.76
C PRO A 33 -6.02 -22.31 8.20
N TYR A 34 -6.54 -22.82 7.07
CA TYR A 34 -7.73 -22.31 6.38
C TYR A 34 -7.59 -20.91 5.73
N ALA A 35 -6.42 -20.25 5.78
CA ALA A 35 -6.18 -18.96 5.13
C ALA A 35 -5.60 -19.06 3.70
N GLN A 36 -5.66 -20.24 3.06
CA GLN A 36 -5.05 -20.50 1.74
C GLN A 36 -5.65 -19.64 0.59
N GLY A 37 -6.81 -18.99 0.81
CA GLY A 37 -7.46 -18.09 -0.14
C GLY A 37 -7.01 -16.63 -0.09
N GLY A 38 -5.89 -16.29 0.56
CA GLY A 38 -5.48 -14.89 0.75
C GLY A 38 -5.23 -14.08 -0.53
N PHE A 39 -5.06 -14.74 -1.69
CA PHE A 39 -4.95 -14.06 -2.99
C PHE A 39 -6.20 -13.23 -3.32
N ILE A 40 -7.39 -13.66 -2.88
CA ILE A 40 -8.64 -12.90 -3.03
C ILE A 40 -8.54 -11.54 -2.33
N GLY A 41 -7.83 -11.49 -1.20
CA GLY A 41 -7.58 -10.24 -0.48
C GLY A 41 -6.77 -9.24 -1.31
N VAL A 42 -5.83 -9.72 -2.13
CA VAL A 42 -5.05 -8.87 -3.05
C VAL A 42 -5.98 -8.23 -4.09
N ASP A 43 -6.81 -9.04 -4.76
CA ASP A 43 -7.74 -8.57 -5.79
C ASP A 43 -8.74 -7.56 -5.24
N VAL A 44 -9.39 -7.89 -4.11
CA VAL A 44 -10.36 -7.01 -3.46
C VAL A 44 -9.71 -5.69 -3.05
N PHE A 45 -8.51 -5.73 -2.47
CA PHE A 45 -7.80 -4.52 -2.07
C PHE A 45 -7.51 -3.61 -3.27
N PHE A 46 -7.06 -4.17 -4.39
CA PHE A 46 -6.75 -3.39 -5.60
C PHE A 46 -8.01 -2.83 -6.24
N VAL A 47 -9.08 -3.60 -6.37
CA VAL A 47 -10.36 -3.15 -6.94
C VAL A 47 -10.93 -1.98 -6.12
N LEU A 48 -10.99 -2.10 -4.79
CA LEU A 48 -11.49 -1.03 -3.91
C LEU A 48 -10.62 0.22 -3.97
N SER A 49 -9.29 0.04 -4.05
CA SER A 49 -8.36 1.15 -4.21
C SER A 49 -8.56 1.85 -5.54
N GLY A 50 -8.78 1.11 -6.63
CA GLY A 50 -9.09 1.64 -7.95
C GLY A 50 -10.39 2.44 -7.97
N TYR A 51 -11.46 1.91 -7.39
CA TYR A 51 -12.74 2.61 -7.25
C TYR A 51 -12.58 3.96 -6.55
N LEU A 52 -11.87 4.00 -5.42
CA LEU A 52 -11.65 5.23 -4.66
C LEU A 52 -10.79 6.25 -5.42
N ILE A 53 -9.72 5.78 -6.07
CA ILE A 53 -8.82 6.65 -6.86
C ILE A 53 -9.58 7.26 -8.05
N SER A 54 -10.30 6.44 -8.81
CA SER A 54 -11.10 6.91 -9.95
C SER A 54 -12.17 7.90 -9.51
N GLY A 55 -12.87 7.64 -8.40
CA GLY A 55 -13.84 8.58 -7.83
C GLY A 55 -13.22 9.94 -7.48
N LEU A 56 -12.03 9.94 -6.88
CA LEU A 56 -11.28 11.16 -6.57
C LEU A 56 -10.88 11.93 -7.84
N LEU A 57 -10.38 11.24 -8.86
CA LEU A 57 -9.95 11.85 -10.12
C LEU A 57 -11.13 12.43 -10.90
N ILE A 58 -12.26 11.71 -10.96
CA ILE A 58 -13.48 12.19 -11.61
C ILE A 58 -14.03 13.42 -10.88
N ARG A 59 -13.99 13.43 -9.53
CA ARG A 59 -14.39 14.60 -8.75
C ARG A 59 -13.48 15.81 -9.02
N GLU A 60 -12.16 15.62 -9.05
CA GLU A 60 -11.20 16.67 -9.39
C GLU A 60 -11.45 17.21 -10.80
N LEU A 61 -11.72 16.31 -11.76
CA LEU A 61 -12.04 16.69 -13.13
C LEU A 61 -13.33 17.51 -13.21
N ARG A 62 -14.41 17.10 -12.53
CA ARG A 62 -15.67 17.85 -12.50
C ARG A 62 -15.53 19.23 -11.84
N GLN A 63 -14.71 19.34 -10.79
CA GLN A 63 -14.54 20.58 -10.03
C GLN A 63 -13.58 21.57 -10.70
N THR A 64 -12.55 21.09 -11.40
CA THR A 64 -11.46 21.94 -11.90
C THR A 64 -11.26 21.91 -13.41
N GLY A 65 -12.00 21.05 -14.12
CA GLY A 65 -11.90 20.85 -15.57
C GLY A 65 -10.64 20.11 -16.04
N ARG A 66 -9.72 19.76 -15.12
CA ARG A 66 -8.45 19.09 -15.45
C ARG A 66 -8.00 18.15 -14.33
N ILE A 67 -7.35 17.05 -14.69
CA ILE A 67 -6.75 16.14 -13.71
C ILE A 67 -5.30 16.52 -13.50
N ARG A 68 -4.89 16.71 -12.24
CA ARG A 68 -3.52 17.14 -11.92
C ARG A 68 -2.74 16.00 -11.29
N PHE A 69 -2.40 15.02 -12.15
CA PHE A 69 -1.73 13.77 -11.77
C PHE A 69 -0.50 13.98 -10.89
N LEU A 70 0.37 14.96 -11.20
CA LEU A 70 1.55 15.25 -10.38
C LEU A 70 1.20 15.58 -8.92
N ARG A 71 0.18 16.42 -8.69
CA ARG A 71 -0.25 16.76 -7.31
C ARG A 71 -0.93 15.56 -6.65
N PHE A 72 -1.66 14.74 -7.40
CA PHE A 72 -2.25 13.50 -6.88
C PHE A 72 -1.18 12.51 -6.40
N TYR A 73 -0.21 12.17 -7.27
CA TYR A 73 0.87 11.24 -6.93
C TYR A 73 1.79 11.80 -5.85
N ALA A 74 2.11 13.10 -5.87
CA ALA A 74 2.94 13.71 -4.83
C ALA A 74 2.32 13.58 -3.43
N ARG A 75 1.01 13.80 -3.27
CA ARG A 75 0.31 13.58 -1.99
C ARG A 75 0.33 12.12 -1.57
N ARG A 76 0.12 11.20 -2.53
CA ARG A 76 0.12 9.77 -2.26
C ARG A 76 1.51 9.28 -1.84
N LEU A 77 2.56 9.75 -2.53
CA LEU A 77 3.94 9.41 -2.23
C LEU A 77 4.34 9.92 -0.85
N LYS A 78 4.06 11.19 -0.52
CA LYS A 78 4.33 11.74 0.83
C LYS A 78 3.68 10.95 1.97
N ARG A 79 2.56 10.29 1.71
CA ARG A 79 1.86 9.43 2.69
C ARG A 79 2.42 8.00 2.75
N LEU A 80 2.88 7.44 1.63
CA LEU A 80 3.38 6.06 1.56
C LEU A 80 4.87 5.94 1.89
N LEU A 81 5.67 6.96 1.58
CA LEU A 81 7.11 6.99 1.78
C LEU A 81 7.54 6.77 3.24
N PRO A 82 6.86 7.34 4.26
CA PRO A 82 7.20 7.09 5.66
C PRO A 82 7.06 5.62 6.05
N ALA A 83 5.99 4.96 5.58
CA ALA A 83 5.76 3.54 5.86
C ALA A 83 6.79 2.65 5.15
N LEU A 84 7.15 2.99 3.91
CA LEU A 84 8.21 2.29 3.18
C LEU A 84 9.57 2.44 3.89
N ALA A 85 9.94 3.66 4.27
CA ALA A 85 11.19 3.92 4.97
C ALA A 85 11.24 3.16 6.31
N ALA A 86 10.14 3.17 7.07
CA ALA A 86 10.03 2.40 8.30
C ALA A 86 10.19 0.89 8.05
N MET A 87 9.52 0.33 7.04
CA MET A 87 9.64 -1.09 6.68
C MET A 87 11.09 -1.46 6.32
N LEU A 88 11.77 -0.63 5.53
CA LEU A 88 13.17 -0.87 5.15
C LEU A 88 14.12 -0.81 6.34
N VAL A 89 13.95 0.19 7.22
CA VAL A 89 14.79 0.35 8.41
C VAL A 89 14.56 -0.80 9.40
N VAL A 90 13.30 -1.10 9.71
CA VAL A 90 12.95 -2.17 10.66
C VAL A 90 13.33 -3.54 10.10
N GLY A 91 13.05 -3.80 8.81
CA GLY A 91 13.43 -5.04 8.17
C GLY A 91 14.94 -5.25 8.17
N ARG A 92 15.71 -4.20 7.88
CA ARG A 92 17.18 -4.25 7.94
C ARG A 92 17.70 -4.46 9.37
N ALA A 93 17.14 -3.75 10.34
CA ALA A 93 17.52 -3.91 11.75
C ALA A 93 17.22 -5.34 12.25
N ALA A 94 16.03 -5.86 11.93
CA ALA A 94 15.64 -7.23 12.25
C ALA A 94 16.57 -8.25 11.60
N ALA A 95 16.96 -8.03 10.33
CA ALA A 95 17.87 -8.93 9.63
C ALA A 95 19.26 -9.00 10.29
N LEU A 96 19.82 -7.86 10.72
CA LEU A 96 21.09 -7.82 11.45
C LEU A 96 21.02 -8.49 12.83
N TRP A 97 19.83 -8.56 13.43
CA TRP A 97 19.60 -9.17 14.74
C TRP A 97 19.28 -10.67 14.68
N LEU A 98 18.59 -11.13 13.63
CA LEU A 98 18.11 -12.52 13.53
C LEU A 98 18.95 -13.42 12.62
N LEU A 99 19.63 -12.86 11.60
CA LEU A 99 20.37 -13.66 10.62
C LEU A 99 21.87 -13.69 10.91
N SER A 100 22.52 -14.78 10.51
CA SER A 100 23.97 -14.98 10.63
C SER A 100 24.77 -14.04 9.73
N ASP A 101 26.01 -13.68 10.10
CA ASP A 101 26.84 -12.68 9.41
C ASP A 101 27.01 -12.89 7.89
N LEU A 102 26.90 -14.14 7.42
CA LEU A 102 26.95 -14.49 6.00
C LEU A 102 25.67 -14.11 5.24
N GLU A 103 24.50 -14.33 5.85
CA GLU A 103 23.20 -14.04 5.25
C GLU A 103 22.87 -12.54 5.32
N ALA A 104 23.35 -11.86 6.37
CA ALA A 104 23.25 -10.41 6.49
C ALA A 104 23.98 -9.68 5.34
N ARG A 105 25.18 -10.14 4.96
CA ARG A 105 25.92 -9.59 3.81
C ARG A 105 25.23 -9.86 2.48
N ALA A 106 24.60 -11.02 2.32
CA ALA A 106 23.79 -11.35 1.14
C ALA A 106 22.53 -10.46 1.03
N GLN A 107 21.86 -10.15 2.14
CA GLN A 107 20.74 -9.19 2.17
C GLN A 107 21.18 -7.74 1.86
N LEU A 108 22.36 -7.33 2.32
CA LEU A 108 22.91 -6.01 2.00
C LEU A 108 23.20 -5.85 0.50
N ALA A 109 23.69 -6.92 -0.14
CA ALA A 109 23.95 -6.95 -1.57
C ALA A 109 22.64 -6.97 -2.40
N SER A 110 21.56 -7.57 -1.90
CA SER A 110 20.27 -7.67 -2.60
C SER A 110 19.32 -6.48 -2.35
N ALA A 111 19.55 -5.69 -1.30
CA ALA A 111 18.79 -4.47 -0.99
C ALA A 111 18.62 -3.48 -2.18
N PRO A 112 19.65 -3.17 -2.99
CA PRO A 112 19.46 -2.33 -4.18
C PRO A 112 18.63 -3.02 -5.28
N PHE A 113 18.76 -4.34 -5.45
CA PHE A 113 18.01 -5.10 -6.45
C PHE A 113 16.53 -5.28 -6.07
N ALA A 114 16.23 -5.44 -4.78
CA ALA A 114 14.87 -5.44 -4.26
C ALA A 114 14.20 -4.05 -4.41
N ALA A 115 14.96 -2.96 -4.22
CA ALA A 115 14.47 -1.61 -4.45
C ALA A 115 14.23 -1.31 -5.94
N ALA A 116 15.00 -1.94 -6.84
CA ALA A 116 14.86 -1.82 -8.28
C ALA A 116 13.82 -2.78 -8.89
N TRP A 117 13.21 -3.68 -8.10
CA TRP A 117 12.29 -4.72 -8.57
C TRP A 117 12.91 -5.74 -9.55
N THR A 118 14.23 -5.76 -9.68
CA THR A 118 14.97 -6.66 -10.59
C THR A 118 15.19 -8.04 -9.99
N SER A 119 14.83 -8.26 -8.72
CA SER A 119 14.94 -9.57 -8.08
C SER A 119 13.90 -10.60 -8.56
N ASN A 120 12.95 -10.17 -9.39
CA ASN A 120 11.85 -11.00 -9.91
C ASN A 120 11.88 -11.11 -11.45
N LEU A 121 13.01 -10.78 -12.08
CA LEU A 121 13.32 -11.01 -13.49
C LEU A 121 14.42 -12.07 -13.59
#